data_AF-A0A7W3UM56-F1
#
_entry.id   AF-A0A7W3UM56-F1
#
_cell.length_a   1.000
_cell.length_b   1.000
_cell.length_c   1.000
_cell.angle_alpha   90.00
_cell.angle_beta   90.00
_cell.angle_gamma   90.00
#
_symmetry.space_group_name_H-M   'P 1'
#
loop_
_entity.id
_entity.type
_entity.pdbx_description
1 polymer ?
#
loop_
_entity_poly.entity_id
_entity_poly.type
_entity_poly.pdbx_seq_one_letter_code
_entity_poly.pdbx_strand_id
1 'polypeptide(L)'
;MLNNNYRQGIEYPLSILREKEFPQILFWLGIKPLNFEDLQELVTGVSINRLISVIEELQDHYLISPIKKAECFTLTNGGAELARLVTSLGVWGRQQMDENTGNDSQRVILPDSSMNQSDLLKYRKEMSQYI
;
A
#
# COMPACT_ATOMS: atom_id res chain seq x y z
N MET A 1 14.74 5.59 -38.19
CA MET A 1 14.17 4.62 -37.23
C MET A 1 13.88 5.38 -35.94
N LEU A 2 12.60 5.56 -35.60
CA LEU A 2 12.16 6.15 -34.33
C LEU A 2 10.94 5.35 -33.89
N ASN A 3 11.18 4.25 -33.19
CA ASN A 3 10.12 3.52 -32.51
C ASN A 3 10.02 4.10 -31.09
N ASN A 4 9.60 5.37 -31.00
CA ASN A 4 9.25 5.98 -29.73
C ASN A 4 7.86 5.44 -29.35
N ASN A 5 7.84 4.26 -28.71
CA ASN A 5 6.66 3.81 -27.98
C ASN A 5 6.34 4.88 -26.94
N TYR A 6 5.32 5.70 -27.22
CA TYR A 6 4.77 6.66 -26.27
C TYR A 6 4.17 5.90 -25.09
N ARG A 7 5.01 5.54 -24.10
CA ARG A 7 4.52 4.98 -22.83
C ARG A 7 3.81 6.07 -22.06
N GLN A 8 2.53 5.85 -21.76
CA GLN A 8 1.77 6.78 -20.94
C GLN A 8 2.29 6.71 -19.50
N GLY A 9 2.40 7.86 -18.81
CA GLY A 9 2.89 7.90 -17.43
C GLY A 9 2.11 7.01 -16.46
N ILE A 10 0.84 6.69 -16.77
CA ILE A 10 -0.01 5.79 -16.00
C ILE A 10 0.43 4.32 -16.05
N GLU A 11 1.17 3.91 -17.07
CA GLU A 11 1.62 2.52 -17.22
C GLU A 11 2.58 2.09 -16.09
N TYR A 12 3.43 3.01 -15.64
CA TYR A 12 4.40 2.74 -14.58
C TYR A 12 3.74 2.44 -13.22
N PRO A 13 2.90 3.32 -12.63
CA PRO A 13 2.22 3.00 -11.37
C PRO A 13 1.35 1.75 -11.52
N LEU A 14 0.67 1.54 -12.66
CA LEU A 14 -0.08 0.31 -12.87
C LEU A 14 0.80 -0.96 -12.85
N SER A 15 2.05 -0.91 -13.31
CA SER A 15 2.97 -2.05 -13.18
C SER A 15 3.35 -2.33 -11.73
N ILE A 16 3.51 -1.29 -10.91
CA ILE A 16 3.80 -1.40 -9.47
C ILE A 16 2.59 -1.98 -8.71
N LEU A 17 1.38 -1.53 -9.04
CA LEU A 17 0.15 -1.93 -8.34
C LEU A 17 -0.36 -3.34 -8.72
N ARG A 18 0.24 -4.01 -9.71
CA ARG A 18 -0.08 -5.40 -10.04
C ARG A 18 0.46 -6.40 -9.02
N GLU A 19 1.51 -6.02 -8.30
CA GLU A 19 2.09 -6.83 -7.23
C GLU A 19 1.19 -6.74 -6.00
N LYS A 20 0.61 -7.88 -5.57
CA LYS A 20 -0.42 -7.92 -4.53
C LYS A 20 0.02 -7.29 -3.20
N GLU A 21 1.29 -7.43 -2.85
CA GLU A 21 1.84 -6.95 -1.58
C GLU A 21 2.18 -5.45 -1.59
N PHE A 22 2.44 -4.87 -2.77
CA PHE A 22 2.90 -3.48 -2.89
C PHE A 22 1.86 -2.47 -2.39
N PRO A 23 0.57 -2.51 -2.84
CA PRO A 23 -0.46 -1.63 -2.33
C PRO A 23 -0.63 -1.72 -0.81
N GLN A 24 -0.57 -2.93 -0.23
CA GLN A 24 -0.72 -3.14 1.21
C GLN A 24 0.41 -2.46 1.99
N ILE A 25 1.67 -2.64 1.58
CA ILE A 25 2.82 -2.03 2.27
C ILE A 25 2.80 -0.51 2.12
N LEU A 26 2.50 -0.01 0.92
CA LEU A 26 2.38 1.43 0.67
C LEU A 26 1.28 2.06 1.52
N PHE A 27 0.13 1.38 1.65
CA PHE A 27 -0.96 1.80 2.51
C PHE A 27 -0.53 1.88 3.98
N TRP A 28 0.04 0.81 4.53
CA TRP A 28 0.43 0.77 5.94
C TRP A 28 1.52 1.78 6.29
N LEU A 29 2.55 1.91 5.44
CA LEU A 29 3.60 2.93 5.61
C LEU A 29 3.11 4.35 5.37
N GLY A 30 1.98 4.53 4.67
CA GLY A 30 1.30 5.81 4.51
C GLY A 30 0.64 6.31 5.78
N ILE A 31 0.37 5.43 6.74
CA ILE A 31 -0.19 5.79 8.06
C ILE A 31 0.93 6.24 9.00
N LYS A 32 2.00 5.46 9.10
CA LYS A 32 3.17 5.77 9.92
C LYS A 32 4.39 4.92 9.53
N PRO A 33 5.60 5.27 9.96
CA PRO A 33 6.76 4.38 9.85
C PRO A 33 6.54 3.09 10.65
N LEU A 34 6.92 1.95 10.07
CA LEU A 34 6.73 0.61 10.64
C LEU A 34 8.03 -0.20 10.51
N ASN A 35 8.30 -1.05 11.49
CA ASN A 35 9.43 -1.99 11.40
C ASN A 35 9.03 -3.25 10.61
N PHE A 36 9.96 -4.20 10.48
CA PHE A 36 9.71 -5.44 9.73
C PHE A 36 8.62 -6.31 10.39
N GLU A 37 8.64 -6.43 11.72
CA GLU A 37 7.68 -7.24 12.48
C GLU A 37 6.26 -6.67 12.34
N ASP A 38 6.12 -5.35 12.45
CA ASP A 38 4.86 -4.65 12.27
C ASP A 38 4.26 -4.93 10.87
N LEU A 39 5.10 -4.82 9.82
CA LEU A 39 4.69 -5.08 8.44
C LEU A 39 4.33 -6.56 8.24
N GLN A 40 5.06 -7.48 8.86
CA GLN A 40 4.77 -8.90 8.80
C GLN A 40 3.39 -9.24 9.40
N GLU A 41 3.01 -8.58 10.49
CA GLU A 41 1.69 -8.78 11.09
C GLU A 41 0.57 -8.12 10.27
N LEU A 42 0.83 -6.96 9.66
CA LEU A 42 -0.17 -6.19 8.93
C LEU A 42 -0.43 -6.72 7.52
N VAL A 43 0.59 -7.22 6.82
CA VAL A 43 0.47 -7.73 5.45
C VAL A 43 0.09 -9.21 5.48
N THR A 44 -1.12 -9.53 5.03
CA THR A 44 -1.67 -10.90 5.19
C THR A 44 -1.24 -11.84 4.06
N GLY A 45 -0.95 -13.09 4.42
CA GLY A 45 -0.68 -14.16 3.44
C GLY A 45 0.66 -14.06 2.73
N VAL A 46 1.58 -13.22 3.22
CA VAL A 46 2.95 -13.11 2.71
C VAL A 46 3.89 -13.97 3.55
N SER A 47 4.80 -14.70 2.90
CA SER A 47 5.88 -15.40 3.61
C SER A 47 6.96 -14.40 4.03
N ILE A 48 7.74 -14.73 5.06
CA ILE A 48 8.87 -13.88 5.52
C ILE A 48 9.82 -13.57 4.36
N ASN A 49 10.22 -14.58 3.59
CA ASN A 49 11.14 -14.39 2.47
C ASN A 49 10.54 -13.49 1.38
N ARG A 50 9.23 -13.61 1.10
CA ARG A 50 8.57 -12.74 0.12
C ARG A 50 8.48 -11.31 0.65
N LEU A 51 8.21 -11.10 1.93
CA LEU A 51 8.17 -9.77 2.52
C LEU A 51 9.53 -9.06 2.43
N ILE A 52 10.62 -9.79 2.68
CA ILE A 52 11.99 -9.26 2.49
C ILE A 52 12.18 -8.80 1.04
N SER A 53 11.91 -9.66 0.05
CA SER A 53 12.07 -9.31 -1.36
C SER A 53 11.20 -8.13 -1.77
N VAL A 54 9.95 -8.06 -1.29
CA VAL A 54 9.04 -6.94 -1.60
C VAL A 54 9.57 -5.62 -1.02
N ILE A 55 10.12 -5.63 0.19
CA ILE A 55 10.73 -4.45 0.79
C ILE A 55 11.94 -3.99 -0.04
N GLU A 56 12.80 -4.92 -0.47
CA GLU A 56 13.94 -4.63 -1.34
C GLU A 56 13.48 -4.04 -2.69
N GLU A 57 12.49 -4.65 -3.35
CA GLU A 57 11.92 -4.16 -4.60
C GLU A 57 11.33 -2.75 -4.45
N LEU A 58 10.58 -2.48 -3.38
CA LEU A 58 10.02 -1.15 -3.11
C LEU A 58 11.10 -0.09 -2.82
N GLN A 59 12.24 -0.50 -2.24
CA GLN A 59 13.41 0.38 -2.07
C GLN A 59 14.10 0.67 -3.40
N ASP A 60 14.25 -0.34 -4.26
CA ASP A 60 14.81 -0.19 -5.61
C ASP A 60 13.95 0.72 -6.50
N HIS A 61 12.63 0.68 -6.32
CA HIS A 61 11.69 1.60 -6.96
C HIS A 61 11.66 3.01 -6.33
N TYR A 62 12.47 3.26 -5.30
CA TYR A 62 12.52 4.52 -4.55
C TYR A 62 11.16 4.92 -3.95
N LEU A 63 10.34 3.95 -3.56
CA LEU A 63 9.03 4.19 -2.94
C LEU A 63 9.12 4.20 -1.41
N ILE A 64 10.04 3.41 -0.84
CA ILE A 64 10.27 3.36 0.60
C ILE A 64 11.75 3.58 0.92
N SER A 65 12.03 4.00 2.15
CA SER A 65 13.38 4.23 2.65
C SER A 65 13.52 3.77 4.10
N PRO A 66 14.70 3.28 4.51
CA PRO A 66 14.94 2.87 5.89
C PRO A 66 15.24 4.09 6.78
N ILE A 67 14.59 4.15 7.96
CA ILE A 67 14.96 5.03 9.06
C ILE A 67 15.93 4.27 9.96
N LYS A 68 17.23 4.34 9.63
CA LYS A 68 18.29 3.54 10.28
C LYS A 68 18.30 3.59 11.80
N LYS A 69 18.00 4.74 12.41
CA LYS A 69 18.01 4.91 13.87
C LYS A 69 16.83 4.25 14.58
N ALA A 70 15.71 4.10 13.88
CA ALA A 70 14.47 3.55 14.43
C ALA A 70 14.22 2.11 13.98
N GLU A 71 15.08 1.57 13.11
CA GLU A 71 14.91 0.26 12.47
C GLU A 71 13.54 0.10 11.78
N CYS A 72 13.00 1.23 11.29
CA CYS A 72 11.72 1.29 10.58
C CYS A 72 11.91 1.58 9.09
N PHE A 73 10.85 1.39 8.34
CA PHE A 73 10.68 1.85 6.97
C PHE A 73 9.70 3.03 6.93
N THR A 74 9.88 3.92 5.96
CA THR A 74 8.97 5.03 5.70
C THR A 74 8.86 5.29 4.21
N LEU A 75 7.78 5.92 3.77
CA LEU A 75 7.62 6.29 2.36
C LEU A 75 8.60 7.41 2.00
N THR A 76 9.12 7.36 0.77
CA THR A 76 9.70 8.56 0.14
C THR A 76 8.60 9.54 -0.25
N ASN A 77 8.94 10.75 -0.71
CA ASN A 77 7.93 11.68 -1.23
C ASN A 77 7.13 11.05 -2.39
N GLY A 78 7.79 10.33 -3.29
CA GLY A 78 7.12 9.64 -4.40
C GLY A 78 6.25 8.47 -3.92
N GLY A 79 6.73 7.71 -2.94
CA GLY A 79 5.96 6.66 -2.29
C GLY A 79 4.72 7.18 -1.59
N ALA A 80 4.81 8.34 -0.92
CA ALA A 80 3.69 8.98 -0.25
C ALA A 80 2.58 9.40 -1.22
N GLU A 81 2.93 9.98 -2.37
CA GLU A 81 1.95 10.29 -3.41
C GLU A 81 1.29 9.02 -3.98
N LEU A 82 2.08 7.97 -4.23
CA LEU A 82 1.53 6.70 -4.71
C LEU A 82 0.62 6.03 -3.66
N ALA A 83 0.98 6.06 -2.38
CA ALA A 83 0.16 5.49 -1.29
C ALA A 83 -1.20 6.20 -1.16
N ARG A 84 -1.25 7.52 -1.37
CA ARG A 84 -2.53 8.26 -1.44
C ARG A 84 -3.38 7.77 -2.60
N LEU A 85 -2.78 7.60 -3.79
CA LEU A 85 -3.49 7.07 -4.96
C LEU A 85 -3.99 5.64 -4.72
N VAL A 86 -3.19 4.78 -4.11
CA VAL A 86 -3.59 3.42 -3.70
C VAL A 86 -4.83 3.47 -2.83
N THR A 87 -4.82 4.32 -1.81
CA THR A 87 -5.96 4.46 -0.89
C THR A 87 -7.20 4.97 -1.62
N SER A 88 -7.07 6.01 -2.46
CA SER A 88 -8.19 6.54 -3.23
C SER A 88 -8.77 5.53 -4.23
N LEU A 89 -7.91 4.80 -4.94
CA LEU A 89 -8.32 3.79 -5.92
C LEU A 89 -9.00 2.60 -5.25
N GLY A 90 -8.47 2.14 -4.11
CA GLY A 90 -9.05 1.04 -3.34
C GLY A 90 -10.44 1.35 -2.79
N VAL A 91 -10.59 2.53 -2.17
CA VAL A 91 -11.89 3.01 -1.66
C VAL A 91 -12.89 3.17 -2.79
N TRP A 92 -12.52 3.90 -3.85
CA TRP A 92 -13.41 4.10 -5.00
C TRP A 92 -13.78 2.77 -5.66
N GLY A 93 -12.82 1.87 -5.86
CA GLY A 93 -13.04 0.57 -6.49
C GLY A 93 -14.06 -0.28 -5.72
N ARG A 94 -13.93 -0.38 -4.39
CA ARG A 94 -14.89 -1.11 -3.56
C ARG A 94 -16.29 -0.50 -3.63
N GLN A 95 -16.39 0.83 -3.53
CA GLN A 95 -17.67 1.54 -3.60
C GLN A 95 -18.36 1.31 -4.94
N GLN A 96 -17.61 1.36 -6.06
CA GLN A 96 -18.15 1.04 -7.37
C GLN A 96 -18.60 -0.41 -7.50
N MET A 97 -17.91 -1.37 -6.86
CA MET A 97 -18.37 -2.76 -6.82
C MET A 97 -19.70 -2.90 -6.07
N ASP A 98 -19.88 -2.16 -4.97
CA ASP A 98 -21.13 -2.14 -4.21
C ASP A 98 -22.26 -1.52 -5.03
N GLU A 99 -22.03 -0.34 -5.62
CA GLU A 99 -23.01 0.36 -6.47
C GLU A 99 -23.44 -0.49 -7.68
N ASN A 100 -22.48 -1.14 -8.36
CA ASN A 100 -22.76 -2.02 -9.49
C ASN A 100 -23.58 -3.27 -9.12
N THR A 101 -23.63 -3.62 -7.84
CA THR A 101 -24.42 -4.74 -7.31
C THR A 101 -25.69 -4.29 -6.59
N GLY A 102 -25.99 -2.98 -6.60
CA GLY A 102 -27.17 -2.39 -5.95
C GLY A 102 -27.06 -2.32 -4.43
N ASN A 103 -25.86 -2.42 -3.87
CA ASN A 103 -25.59 -2.31 -2.44
C ASN A 103 -25.19 -0.88 -2.07
N ASP A 104 -25.58 -0.44 -0.87
CA ASP A 104 -25.13 0.84 -0.32
C ASP A 104 -23.64 0.77 0.05
N SER A 105 -22.87 1.72 -0.47
CA SER A 105 -21.45 1.87 -0.13
C SER A 105 -21.27 2.25 1.35
N GLN A 106 -20.42 1.52 2.06
CA GLN A 106 -20.09 1.86 3.44
C GLN A 106 -19.09 3.02 3.52
N ARG A 107 -19.20 3.80 4.60
CA ARG A 107 -18.22 4.84 4.91
C ARG A 107 -16.95 4.19 5.44
N VAL A 108 -15.84 4.44 4.77
CA VAL A 108 -14.51 3.97 5.19
C VAL A 108 -13.96 4.89 6.28
N ILE A 109 -13.49 4.29 7.38
CA ILE A 109 -12.74 4.99 8.42
C ILE A 109 -11.29 4.53 8.32
N LEU A 110 -10.41 5.45 7.92
CA LEU A 110 -8.99 5.15 7.83
C LEU A 110 -8.34 5.17 9.22
N PRO A 111 -7.38 4.27 9.49
CA PRO A 111 -6.61 4.30 10.73
C PRO A 111 -5.76 5.58 10.84
N ASP A 112 -5.46 5.98 12.08
CA ASP A 112 -4.70 7.17 12.40
C ASP A 112 -3.25 6.85 12.78
N SER A 113 -2.33 7.77 12.47
CA SER A 113 -0.90 7.62 12.76
C SER A 113 -0.56 7.43 14.25
N SER A 114 -1.43 7.88 15.16
CA SER A 114 -1.29 7.73 16.61
C SER A 114 -1.68 6.34 17.12
N MET A 115 -2.31 5.50 16.30
CA MET A 115 -2.74 4.16 16.70
C MET A 115 -1.54 3.25 16.96
N ASN A 116 -1.63 2.45 18.02
CA ASN A 116 -0.64 1.41 18.30
C ASN A 116 -0.85 0.20 17.35
N GLN A 117 0.10 -0.73 17.35
CA GLN A 117 0.08 -1.90 16.48
C GLN A 117 -1.19 -2.77 16.67
N SER A 118 -1.60 -3.00 17.91
CA SER A 118 -2.80 -3.80 18.21
C SER A 118 -4.09 -3.18 17.67
N ASP A 119 -4.16 -1.84 17.61
CA ASP A 119 -5.29 -1.13 17.03
C ASP A 119 -5.26 -1.21 15.50
N LEU A 120 -4.09 -1.04 14.88
CA LEU A 120 -3.92 -1.21 13.42
C LEU A 120 -4.30 -2.62 12.95
N LEU A 121 -3.98 -3.65 13.74
CA LEU A 121 -4.35 -5.03 13.43
C LEU A 121 -5.87 -5.27 13.41
N LYS A 122 -6.66 -4.47 14.14
CA LYS A 122 -8.14 -4.54 14.07
C LYS A 122 -8.65 -4.05 12.71
N TYR A 123 -8.01 -3.01 12.15
CA TYR A 123 -8.34 -2.47 10.83
C TYR A 123 -7.89 -3.37 9.69
N ARG A 124 -6.93 -4.27 9.91
CA ARG A 124 -6.39 -5.17 8.87
C ARG A 124 -7.48 -5.91 8.08
N LYS A 125 -8.48 -6.45 8.78
CA LYS A 125 -9.60 -7.17 8.15
C LYS A 125 -10.54 -6.24 7.38
N GLU A 126 -10.75 -5.03 7.89
CA GLU A 126 -11.60 -4.05 7.22
C GLU A 126 -10.92 -3.52 5.97
N MET A 127 -9.61 -3.27 6.02
CA MET A 127 -8.83 -2.73 4.91
C MET A 127 -8.59 -3.73 3.78
N SER A 128 -8.61 -5.04 4.05
CA SER A 128 -8.39 -6.07 3.03
C SER A 128 -9.45 -6.13 1.92
N GLN A 129 -10.60 -5.46 2.09
CA GLN A 129 -11.61 -5.36 1.04
C GLN A 129 -11.37 -4.16 0.11
N TYR A 130 -10.51 -3.23 0.52
CA TYR A 130 -10.18 -2.01 -0.20
C TYR A 130 -8.77 -2.07 -0.82
N ILE A 131 -7.82 -2.73 -0.15
CA ILE A 131 -6.39 -2.77 -0.50
C ILE A 131 -5.93 -4.21 -0.75
#